data_AF-A0A241VS27-F1
#
_entry.id   AF-A0A241VS27-F1
#
_cell.length_a   1.000
_cell.length_b   1.000
_cell.length_c   1.000
_cell.angle_alpha   90.00
_cell.angle_beta   90.00
_cell.angle_gamma   90.00
#
_symmetry.space_group_name_H-M   'P 1'
#
loop_
_entity.id
_entity.type
_entity.pdbx_description
1 polymer ?
#
loop_
_entity_poly.entity_id
_entity_poly.type
_entity_poly.pdbx_seq_one_letter_code
_entity_poly.pdbx_strand_id
1 'polypeptide(L)' 'MLVKVDDGFYLNSHHIIAVRIYKEVQQAFVVSVEYTPNSVQKTGMFEKRFTTGREAEQYLQMLNQMIGKS' A
#
# COMPACT_ATOMS: atom_id res chain seq x y z
N MET A 1 12.51 -3.66 5.62
CA MET A 1 13.24 -4.17 4.44
C MET A 1 12.27 -4.29 3.26
N LEU A 2 12.41 -3.44 2.24
CA LEU A 2 11.67 -3.66 0.98
C LEU A 2 12.37 -4.74 0.17
N VAL A 3 11.78 -5.92 0.16
CA VAL A 3 12.22 -7.03 -0.68
C VAL A 3 11.33 -7.03 -1.91
N LYS A 4 11.94 -6.88 -3.08
CA LYS A 4 11.29 -7.16 -4.36
C LYS A 4 11.10 -8.67 -4.44
N VAL A 5 9.86 -9.13 -4.51
CA VAL A 5 9.49 -10.53 -4.77
C VAL A 5 8.89 -10.60 -6.18
N ASP A 6 8.94 -11.79 -6.80
CA ASP A 6 8.57 -12.00 -8.22
C ASP A 6 7.19 -11.46 -8.62
N ASP A 7 6.27 -11.25 -7.67
CA ASP A 7 4.92 -10.72 -7.88
C ASP A 7 4.58 -9.47 -7.02
N GLY A 8 5.58 -8.75 -6.48
CA GLY A 8 5.33 -7.50 -5.74
C GLY A 8 6.43 -7.02 -4.80
N PHE A 9 6.05 -6.16 -3.85
CA PHE A 9 6.95 -5.64 -2.81
C PHE A 9 6.48 -6.08 -1.42
N TYR A 10 7.41 -6.53 -0.58
CA TYR A 10 7.15 -6.71 0.84
C TYR A 10 7.19 -5.36 1.55
N LEU A 11 6.05 -4.90 2.05
CA LEU A 11 5.91 -3.70 2.88
C LEU A 11 6.03 -4.09 4.34
N ASN A 12 7.10 -3.63 5.01
CA ASN A 12 7.22 -3.74 6.45
C ASN A 12 6.48 -2.57 7.10
N SER A 13 5.61 -2.85 8.07
CA SER A 13 4.78 -1.88 8.79
C SER A 13 5.56 -0.72 9.40
N HIS A 14 6.76 -0.97 9.93
CA HIS A 14 7.63 0.04 10.54
C HIS A 14 8.05 1.16 9.58
N HIS A 15 7.92 0.94 8.27
CA HIS A 15 8.33 1.89 7.24
C HIS A 15 7.16 2.57 6.53
N ILE A 16 5.91 2.22 6.86
CA ILE A 16 4.72 2.85 6.28
C ILE A 16 4.49 4.19 6.98
N ILE A 17 4.41 5.25 6.18
CA ILE A 17 4.17 6.62 6.64
C ILE A 17 2.67 6.94 6.57
N ALA A 18 2.02 6.55 5.48
CA ALA A 18 0.60 6.81 5.27
C ALA A 18 -0.04 5.79 4.31
N VAL A 19 -1.33 5.56 4.50
CA VAL A 19 -2.21 4.84 3.56
C VAL A 19 -3.37 5.77 3.22
N ARG A 20 -3.59 6.02 1.93
CA ARG A 20 -4.66 6.90 1.44
C ARG A 20 -5.51 6.15 0.44
N ILE A 21 -6.81 6.42 0.50
CA ILE A 21 -7.79 5.88 -0.45
C ILE A 21 -8.49 7.06 -1.08
N TYR A 22 -8.56 7.05 -2.39
CA TYR A 22 -9.36 8.01 -3.13
C TYR A 22 -9.96 7.35 -4.36
N LYS A 23 -11.06 7.94 -4.83
CA LYS A 23 -11.69 7.56 -6.07
C LYS A 23 -11.14 8.46 -7.18
N GLU A 24 -10.56 7.85 -8.20
CA GLU A 24 -10.09 8.56 -9.38
C GLU A 24 -11.28 8.85 -10.33
N VAL A 25 -11.12 9.86 -11.18
CA VAL A 25 -12.15 10.37 -12.11
C VAL A 25 -12.71 9.26 -13.02
N GLN A 26 -11.93 8.21 -13.30
CA GLN A 26 -12.31 7.06 -14.13
C GLN A 26 -13.07 5.95 -13.36
N GLN A 27 -13.63 6.28 -12.20
CA GLN A 27 -14.30 5.34 -11.28
C GLN A 27 -13.42 4.25 -10.65
N ALA A 28 -12.11 4.28 -10.89
CA ALA A 28 -11.16 3.40 -10.21
C ALA A 28 -10.94 3.85 -8.76
N PHE A 29 -10.88 2.90 -7.84
CA PHE A 29 -10.45 3.14 -6.46
C PHE A 29 -8.94 2.96 -6.40
N VAL A 30 -8.24 3.94 -5.84
CA VAL A 30 -6.78 3.90 -5.72
C VAL A 30 -6.43 3.82 -4.24
N VAL A 31 -5.62 2.83 -3.90
CA VAL A 31 -4.96 2.73 -2.59
C VAL A 31 -3.50 3.11 -2.79
N SER A 32 -3.11 4.22 -2.17
CA SER A 32 -1.74 4.73 -2.22
C SER A 32 -1.08 4.54 -0.86
N VAL A 33 0.06 3.86 -0.84
CA VAL A 33 0.87 3.56 0.35
C VAL A 33 2.18 4.31 0.25
N GLU A 34 2.41 5.22 1.18
CA GLU A 34 3.63 6.01 1.31
C GLU A 34 4.56 5.33 2.33
N TYR A 35 5.83 5.14 2.00
CA TYR A 35 6.77 4.40 2.84
C TYR A 35 8.23 4.88 2.72
N THR A 36 9.10 4.48 3.64
CA THR A 36 10.55 4.77 3.62
C THR A 36 11.38 3.53 3.21
N PRO A 37 11.95 3.44 1.99
CA PRO A 37 12.80 2.31 1.58
C PRO A 37 14.21 2.42 2.17
N ASN A 38 14.55 1.54 3.13
CA ASN A 38 15.91 1.20 3.60
C ASN A 38 16.90 2.35 3.94
N SER A 39 16.49 3.61 3.91
CA SER A 39 17.26 4.78 4.31
C SER A 39 16.28 5.94 4.46
N VAL A 40 16.35 6.63 5.61
CA VAL A 40 15.40 7.65 6.09
C VAL A 40 15.24 8.85 5.13
N GLN A 41 16.06 8.93 4.08
CA GLN A 41 16.18 10.07 3.18
C GLN A 41 15.33 10.00 1.90
N LYS A 42 14.63 8.89 1.63
CA LYS A 42 13.73 8.79 0.47
C LYS A 42 12.36 8.26 0.86
N THR A 43 11.32 8.91 0.36
CA THR A 43 9.95 8.43 0.41
C THR A 43 9.63 7.70 -0.89
N GLY A 44 9.13 6.48 -0.78
CA GLY A 44 8.55 5.72 -1.88
C GLY A 44 7.02 5.77 -1.82
N MET A 45 6.39 5.70 -2.99
CA MET A 45 4.94 5.61 -3.12
C MET A 45 4.59 4.36 -3.92
N PHE A 46 3.69 3.55 -3.38
CA PHE A 46 3.11 2.41 -4.07
C PHE A 46 1.63 2.65 -4.27
N GLU A 47 1.15 2.49 -5.50
CA GLU A 47 -0.27 2.65 -5.82
C GLU A 47 -0.83 1.35 -6.38
N LYS A 48 -2.02 0.98 -5.90
CA LYS A 48 -2.79 -0.11 -6.47
C LYS A 48 -4.18 0.38 -6.83
N ARG A 49 -4.57 0.11 -8.08
CA ARG A 49 -5.87 0.47 -8.63
C ARG A 49 -6.82 -0.72 -8.57
N PHE A 50 -8.06 -0.42 -8.25
CA PHE A 50 -9.15 -1.38 -8.13
C PHE A 50 -10.34 -0.89 -8.94
N THR A 51 -11.03 -1.83 -9.58
CA THR A 51 -12.21 -1.53 -10.39
C THR A 51 -13.44 -1.29 -9.51
N THR A 52 -13.49 -1.92 -8.33
CA THR A 52 -14.60 -1.78 -7.38
C THR A 52 -14.12 -1.36 -5.99
N GLY A 53 -14.99 -0.66 -5.25
CA GLY A 53 -14.69 -0.22 -3.88
C GLY A 53 -14.51 -1.40 -2.92
N ARG A 54 -15.29 -2.47 -3.12
CA ARG A 54 -15.22 -3.70 -2.31
C ARG A 54 -13.86 -4.36 -2.38
N GLU A 55 -13.24 -4.42 -3.57
CA GLU A 55 -11.89 -4.98 -3.73
C GLU A 55 -10.84 -4.12 -3.03
N ALA A 56 -10.97 -2.80 -3.11
CA ALA A 56 -10.09 -1.88 -2.39
C ALA A 56 -10.23 -2.06 -0.86
N GLU A 57 -11.45 -2.19 -0.34
CA GLU A 57 -11.73 -2.46 1.08
C GLU A 57 -11.13 -3.79 1.55
N GLN A 58 -11.29 -4.87 0.78
CA GLN A 58 -10.68 -6.15 1.09
C GLN A 58 -9.15 -6.07 1.13
N TYR A 59 -8.55 -5.35 0.18
CA TYR A 59 -7.11 -5.12 0.18
C TYR A 59 -6.63 -4.36 1.41
N LEU A 60 -7.38 -3.33 1.85
CA LEU A 60 -7.06 -2.58 3.06
C LEU A 60 -7.16 -3.42 4.33
N GLN A 61 -8.18 -4.28 4.43
CA GLN A 61 -8.31 -5.19 5.57
C GLN A 61 -7.14 -6.17 5.61
N MET A 62 -6.73 -6.70 4.46
CA MET A 62 -5.55 -7.56 4.34
C MET A 62 -4.28 -6.80 4.75
N LEU A 63 -4.09 -5.57 4.26
CA LEU A 63 -2.96 -4.72 4.61
C LEU A 63 -2.90 -4.44 6.11
N ASN A 64 -4.04 -4.08 6.71
CA ASN A 64 -4.16 -3.83 8.15
C ASN A 64 -3.81 -5.08 8.98
N GLN A 65 -4.26 -6.26 8.55
CA GLN A 65 -3.90 -7.52 9.21
C GLN A 65 -2.41 -7.84 9.09
N MET A 66 -1.80 -7.59 7.94
CA MET A 66 -0.35 -7.79 7.75
C MET A 66 0.48 -6.80 8.58
N ILE A 67 0.00 -5.57 8.73
CA ILE A 67 0.64 -4.54 9.55
C ILE A 67 0.50 -4.86 11.05
N GLY A 68 -0.70 -5.22 11.50
CA GLY A 68 -0.99 -5.48 12.92
C GLY A 68 -0.48 -6.82 13.46
N LYS A 69 -0.04 -7.73 12.59
CA LYS A 69 0.61 -9.00 12.97
C LYS A 69 2.14 -8.92 13.05
N SER A 70 2.72 -7.73 12.82
CA SER A 70 4.18 -7.52 12.83
C SER A 70 4.69 -7.00 14.17
#